data_AF-A0A958JBQ9-F1
#
_entry.id   AF-A0A958JBQ9-F1
#
_cell.length_a   1.000
_cell.length_b   1.000
_cell.length_c   1.000
_cell.angle_alpha   90.00
_cell.angle_beta   90.00
_cell.angle_gamma   90.00
#
_symmetry.space_group_name_H-M   'P 1'
#
loop_
_entity.id
_entity.type
_entity.pdbx_description
1 polymer ?
#
loop_
_entity_poly.entity_id
_entity_poly.type
_entity_poly.pdbx_seq_one_letter_code
_entity_poly.pdbx_strand_id
1 'polypeptide(L)'
;MSFLKPLIGALTAITLVIAITISLSACTAQEKQAKPNDVTIQAAKEFSSRPLKPEEAEEVLEVTGENYIYGQGVGRTVANVGATVLFPPYGIYLLGNALLDYGGYETYYVTDMLPDEGKDGWNDVYGSITSTPGRIVAGFAGENYRDDEEANNRLKKVLDKYKKNEQAKDNRINN
;
A
#
# COMPACT_ATOMS: atom_id res chain seq x y z
N MET A 1 4.45 4.08 -56.31
CA MET A 1 4.03 3.77 -54.92
C MET A 1 5.16 3.87 -53.87
N SER A 2 6.42 4.16 -54.21
CA SER A 2 7.51 4.28 -53.20
C SER A 2 7.52 5.56 -52.36
N PHE A 3 6.81 6.62 -52.76
CA PHE A 3 6.84 7.91 -52.06
C PHE A 3 5.98 7.99 -50.79
N LEU A 4 5.07 7.03 -50.54
CA LEU A 4 4.22 7.06 -49.34
C LEU A 4 4.88 6.50 -48.06
N LYS A 5 5.86 5.60 -48.19
CA LYS A 5 6.54 4.97 -47.04
C LYS A 5 7.25 5.95 -46.09
N PRO A 6 7.98 6.99 -46.55
CA PRO A 6 8.62 7.92 -45.62
C PRO A 6 7.62 8.81 -44.89
N LEU A 7 6.47 9.11 -45.49
CA LEU A 7 5.44 9.97 -44.89
C LEU A 7 4.75 9.28 -43.70
N ILE A 8 4.47 7.97 -43.82
CA ILE A 8 3.85 7.17 -42.75
C ILE A 8 4.81 7.04 -41.55
N GLY A 9 6.11 6.84 -41.81
CA GLY A 9 7.12 6.76 -40.76
C GLY A 9 7.26 8.05 -39.95
N ALA A 10 7.25 9.20 -40.63
CA ALA A 10 7.32 10.52 -39.96
C ALA A 10 6.09 10.77 -39.08
N LEU A 11 4.89 10.41 -39.54
CA LEU A 11 3.66 10.57 -38.74
C LEU A 11 3.69 9.71 -37.47
N THR A 12 4.14 8.45 -37.57
CA THR A 12 4.23 7.56 -36.40
C THR A 12 5.21 8.08 -35.34
N ALA A 13 6.35 8.63 -35.76
CA ALA A 13 7.34 9.19 -34.83
C ALA A 13 6.80 10.42 -34.08
N ILE A 14 6.12 11.32 -34.80
CA ILE A 14 5.50 12.52 -34.20
C ILE A 14 4.42 12.12 -33.19
N THR A 15 3.59 11.13 -33.52
CA THR A 15 2.51 10.67 -32.64
C THR A 15 3.07 10.05 -31.35
N LEU A 16 4.16 9.28 -31.45
CA LEU A 16 4.85 8.70 -30.28
C LEU A 16 5.45 9.79 -29.38
N VAL A 17 6.11 10.80 -29.96
CA VAL A 17 6.70 11.92 -29.20
C VAL A 17 5.62 12.73 -28.49
N ILE A 18 4.47 12.99 -29.14
CA ILE A 18 3.35 13.69 -28.51
C ILE A 18 2.78 12.87 -27.36
N ALA A 19 2.57 11.55 -27.55
CA ALA A 19 2.09 10.68 -26.49
C ALA A 19 3.04 10.65 -25.28
N ILE A 20 4.35 10.60 -25.51
CA ILE A 20 5.36 10.65 -24.44
C ILE A 20 5.34 12.01 -23.73
N THR A 21 5.29 13.12 -24.49
CA THR A 21 5.30 14.47 -23.92
C THR A 21 4.06 14.74 -23.05
N ILE A 22 2.86 14.36 -23.51
CA ILE A 22 1.62 14.52 -22.73
C ILE A 22 1.65 13.66 -21.46
N SER A 23 2.22 12.45 -21.53
CA SER A 23 2.36 11.56 -20.37
C SER A 23 3.32 12.12 -19.31
N LEU A 24 4.37 12.85 -19.72
CA LEU A 24 5.37 13.43 -18.81
C LEU A 24 4.84 14.65 -18.05
N SER A 25 3.97 15.47 -18.64
CA SER A 25 3.40 16.65 -17.97
C SER A 25 2.41 16.29 -16.84
N ALA A 26 1.75 15.13 -16.94
CA ALA A 26 0.83 14.66 -15.90
C ALA A 26 1.57 14.23 -14.62
N CYS A 27 2.81 13.73 -14.71
CA CYS A 27 3.60 13.32 -13.54
C CYS A 27 4.07 14.49 -12.66
N THR A 28 4.17 15.73 -13.18
CA THR A 28 4.71 16.86 -12.42
C THR A 28 3.68 17.60 -11.55
N ALA A 29 2.38 17.35 -11.73
CA ALA A 29 1.31 18.06 -11.02
C ALA A 29 0.76 17.29 -9.80
N GLN A 30 1.29 16.10 -9.50
CA GLN A 30 0.81 15.29 -8.39
C GLN A 30 1.47 15.75 -7.08
N GLU A 31 0.77 16.60 -6.34
CA GLU A 31 1.19 17.06 -5.03
C GLU A 31 1.25 15.88 -4.06
N LYS A 32 2.38 15.70 -3.36
CA LYS A 32 2.52 14.67 -2.32
C LYS A 32 1.68 15.05 -1.11
N GLN A 33 0.39 14.75 -1.12
CA GLN A 33 -0.42 14.82 0.09
C GLN A 33 -0.15 13.57 0.91
N ALA A 34 0.65 13.72 1.97
CA ALA A 34 0.84 12.66 2.94
C ALA A 34 -0.48 12.53 3.73
N LYS A 35 -1.27 11.47 3.47
CA LYS A 35 -2.35 11.09 4.38
C LYS A 35 -1.72 10.85 5.77
N PRO A 36 -2.01 11.69 6.78
CA PRO A 36 -1.23 11.72 8.02
C PRO A 36 -1.51 10.55 8.98
N ASN A 37 -2.36 9.59 8.61
CA ASN A 37 -2.91 8.62 9.56
C ASN A 37 -2.67 7.14 9.21
N ASP A 38 -2.05 6.80 8.08
CA ASP A 38 -1.69 5.40 7.82
C ASP A 38 -0.39 5.05 8.56
N VAL A 39 -0.53 4.28 9.64
CA VAL A 39 0.59 3.83 10.50
C VAL A 39 1.61 3.05 9.68
N THR A 40 1.17 2.32 8.66
CA THR A 40 2.01 1.48 7.80
C THR A 40 2.91 2.33 6.90
N ILE A 41 2.36 3.38 6.29
CA ILE A 41 3.12 4.30 5.44
C ILE A 41 4.11 5.11 6.28
N GLN A 42 3.71 5.53 7.48
CA GLN A 42 4.63 6.20 8.41
C GLN A 42 5.77 5.28 8.82
N ALA A 43 5.47 4.01 9.16
CA ALA A 43 6.47 3.01 9.49
C ALA A 43 7.43 2.77 8.31
N ALA A 44 6.91 2.56 7.10
CA ALA A 44 7.72 2.35 5.91
C ALA A 44 8.64 3.55 5.61
N LYS A 45 8.12 4.78 5.72
CA LYS A 45 8.91 5.99 5.56
C LYS A 45 9.99 6.12 6.63
N GLU A 46 9.65 5.82 7.88
CA GLU A 46 10.58 5.81 9.00
C GLU A 46 11.72 4.80 8.77
N PHE A 47 11.40 3.58 8.35
CA PHE A 47 12.38 2.53 8.03
C PHE A 47 13.23 2.84 6.80
N SER A 48 12.67 3.53 5.80
CA SER A 48 13.46 3.97 4.64
C SER A 48 14.49 5.04 5.01
N SER A 49 14.19 5.85 6.04
CA SER A 49 15.06 6.95 6.49
C SER A 49 16.13 6.51 7.49
N ARG A 50 15.88 5.41 8.22
CA ARG A 50 16.80 4.86 9.23
C ARG A 50 16.77 3.34 9.14
N PRO A 51 17.86 2.67 8.74
CA PRO A 51 17.89 1.22 8.77
C PRO A 51 17.68 0.75 10.21
N LEU A 52 16.60 0.00 10.43
CA LEU A 52 16.33 -0.62 11.72
C LEU A 52 17.47 -1.56 12.10
N LYS A 53 17.67 -1.72 13.40
CA LYS A 53 18.52 -2.81 13.87
C LYS A 53 17.87 -4.15 13.54
N PRO A 54 18.65 -5.22 13.31
CA PRO A 54 18.10 -6.54 13.02
C PRO A 54 17.03 -6.99 14.02
N GLU A 55 17.23 -6.72 15.31
CA GLU A 55 16.29 -7.10 16.37
C GLU A 55 14.98 -6.30 16.31
N GLU A 56 15.04 -5.03 15.86
CA GLU A 56 13.87 -4.16 15.71
C GLU A 56 13.08 -4.54 14.45
N ALA A 57 13.78 -4.88 13.37
CA ALA A 57 13.18 -5.38 12.14
C ALA A 57 12.48 -6.73 12.36
N GLU A 58 13.05 -7.62 13.16
CA GLU A 58 12.46 -8.91 13.50
C GLU A 58 11.12 -8.76 14.24
N GLU A 59 11.06 -7.95 15.30
CA GLU A 59 9.81 -7.71 16.07
C GLU A 59 8.74 -7.02 15.20
N VAL A 60 9.13 -6.07 14.33
CA VAL A 60 8.19 -5.43 13.39
C VAL A 60 7.66 -6.43 12.36
N LEU A 61 8.54 -7.26 11.79
CA LEU A 61 8.15 -8.29 10.81
C LEU A 61 7.29 -9.37 11.45
N GLU A 62 7.58 -9.75 12.69
CA GLU A 62 6.77 -10.70 13.46
C GLU A 62 5.36 -10.15 13.67
N VAL A 63 5.23 -8.93 14.22
CA VAL A 63 3.92 -8.32 14.48
C VAL A 63 3.16 -8.06 13.18
N THR A 64 3.83 -7.60 12.12
CA THR A 64 3.22 -7.37 10.81
C THR A 64 2.78 -8.68 10.18
N GLY A 65 3.60 -9.73 10.27
CA GLY A 65 3.31 -11.06 9.76
C GLY A 65 2.14 -11.72 10.50
N GLU A 66 2.12 -11.64 11.83
CA GLU A 66 1.00 -12.09 12.65
C GLU A 66 -0.30 -11.36 12.29
N ASN A 67 -0.23 -10.03 12.16
CA ASN A 67 -1.41 -9.23 11.80
C ASN A 67 -1.89 -9.56 10.37
N TYR A 68 -0.97 -9.86 9.45
CA TYR A 68 -1.31 -10.27 8.09
C TYR A 68 -1.99 -11.65 8.07
N ILE A 69 -1.41 -12.64 8.77
CA ILE A 69 -1.86 -14.04 8.78
C ILE A 69 -3.17 -14.19 9.57
N TYR A 70 -3.26 -13.57 10.75
CA TYR A 70 -4.36 -13.71 11.68
C TYR A 70 -5.39 -12.56 11.62
N GLY A 71 -5.19 -11.60 10.72
CA GLY A 71 -6.12 -10.50 10.45
C GLY A 71 -6.72 -10.57 9.05
N GLN A 72 -7.05 -9.40 8.45
CA GLN A 72 -7.65 -9.34 7.11
C GLN A 72 -6.65 -9.54 5.96
N GLY A 73 -5.34 -9.58 6.25
CA GLY A 73 -4.29 -9.58 5.23
C GLY A 73 -4.42 -10.72 4.23
N VAL A 74 -4.56 -11.96 4.71
CA VAL A 74 -4.75 -13.14 3.84
C VAL A 74 -6.00 -13.03 2.98
N GLY A 75 -7.14 -12.61 3.57
CA GLY A 75 -8.38 -12.51 2.82
C GLY A 75 -8.38 -11.41 1.77
N ARG A 76 -7.73 -10.27 2.05
CA ARG A 76 -7.49 -9.21 1.06
C ARG A 76 -6.63 -9.70 -0.09
N THR A 77 -5.55 -10.42 0.21
CA THR A 77 -4.68 -11.00 -0.82
C THR A 77 -5.44 -11.99 -1.70
N VAL A 78 -6.22 -12.91 -1.11
CA VAL A 78 -7.03 -13.87 -1.87
C VAL A 78 -8.07 -13.14 -2.73
N ALA A 79 -8.75 -12.13 -2.18
CA ALA A 79 -9.71 -11.32 -2.93
C ALA A 79 -9.05 -10.60 -4.11
N ASN A 80 -7.88 -9.99 -3.89
CA ASN A 80 -7.14 -9.26 -4.91
C ASN A 80 -6.60 -10.17 -6.02
N VAL A 81 -6.06 -11.33 -5.66
CA VAL A 81 -5.60 -12.35 -6.62
C VAL A 81 -6.79 -12.89 -7.40
N GLY A 82 -7.89 -13.23 -6.73
CA GLY A 82 -9.12 -13.70 -7.38
C GLY A 82 -9.68 -12.65 -8.35
N ALA A 83 -9.76 -11.39 -7.93
CA ALA A 83 -10.17 -10.28 -8.79
C ALA A 83 -9.23 -10.10 -9.99
N THR A 84 -7.92 -10.25 -9.80
CA THR A 84 -6.93 -10.17 -10.89
C THR A 84 -7.10 -11.32 -11.90
N VAL A 85 -7.42 -12.53 -11.44
CA VAL A 85 -7.67 -13.67 -12.34
C VAL A 85 -8.97 -13.49 -13.12
N LEU A 86 -10.04 -13.02 -12.47
CA LEU A 86 -11.35 -12.80 -13.09
C LEU A 86 -11.39 -11.56 -13.99
N PHE A 87 -10.63 -10.53 -13.63
CA PHE A 87 -10.54 -9.26 -14.34
C PHE A 87 -9.08 -8.80 -14.41
N PRO A 88 -8.28 -9.32 -15.37
CA PRO A 88 -6.85 -9.01 -15.52
C PRO A 88 -6.49 -7.52 -15.50
N PRO A 89 -7.31 -6.58 -16.04
CA PRO A 89 -7.03 -5.16 -15.90
C PRO A 89 -6.89 -4.68 -14.44
N TYR A 90 -7.54 -5.34 -13.47
CA TYR A 90 -7.40 -5.03 -12.04
C TYR A 90 -5.97 -5.22 -11.53
N GLY A 91 -5.22 -6.18 -12.10
CA GLY A 91 -3.82 -6.40 -11.73
C GLY A 91 -2.93 -5.20 -12.05
N ILE A 92 -3.20 -4.51 -13.17
CA ILE A 92 -2.49 -3.28 -13.54
C ILE A 92 -2.81 -2.17 -12.53
N TYR A 93 -4.06 -2.07 -12.09
CA TYR A 93 -4.49 -1.12 -11.07
C TYR A 93 -3.81 -1.39 -9.72
N LEU A 94 -3.76 -2.65 -9.26
CA LEU A 94 -3.05 -3.02 -8.03
C LEU A 94 -1.56 -2.72 -8.10
N LEU A 95 -0.92 -3.07 -9.23
CA LEU A 95 0.49 -2.80 -9.44
C LEU A 95 0.78 -1.30 -9.50
N GLY A 96 -0.10 -0.52 -10.16
CA GLY A 96 0.00 0.93 -10.20
C GLY A 96 -0.07 1.56 -8.81
N ASN A 97 -1.03 1.14 -7.99
CA ASN A 97 -1.13 1.60 -6.60
C ASN A 97 0.06 1.17 -5.75
N ALA A 98 0.58 -0.05 -5.93
CA ALA A 98 1.78 -0.50 -5.23
C ALA A 98 3.02 0.33 -5.61
N LEU A 99 3.17 0.72 -6.88
CA LEU A 99 4.25 1.59 -7.35
C LEU A 99 4.10 3.02 -6.82
N LEU A 100 2.87 3.54 -6.77
CA LEU A 100 2.58 4.84 -6.17
C LEU A 100 2.94 4.85 -4.68
N ASP A 101 2.51 3.83 -3.94
CA ASP A 101 2.81 3.65 -2.51
C ASP A 101 4.32 3.56 -2.27
N TYR A 102 5.02 2.74 -3.07
CA TYR A 102 6.48 2.64 -3.01
C TYR A 102 7.19 3.97 -3.31
N GLY A 103 6.64 4.80 -4.20
CA GLY A 103 7.13 6.15 -4.49
C GLY A 103 6.77 7.21 -3.44
N GLY A 104 5.96 6.83 -2.43
CA GLY A 104 5.40 7.74 -1.43
C GLY A 104 4.40 8.73 -2.02
N TYR A 105 3.67 8.33 -3.06
CA TYR A 105 2.53 9.05 -3.63
C TYR A 105 1.23 8.52 -3.04
N GLU A 106 0.17 9.33 -3.13
CA GLU A 106 -1.16 8.88 -2.71
C GLU A 106 -1.67 7.78 -3.66
N THR A 107 -2.14 6.69 -3.07
CA THR A 107 -2.81 5.61 -3.79
C THR A 107 -4.25 6.03 -4.10
N TYR A 108 -4.71 5.72 -5.31
CA TYR A 108 -6.07 6.03 -5.72
C TYR A 108 -6.93 4.78 -5.57
N TYR A 109 -7.89 4.82 -4.63
CA TYR A 109 -8.91 3.81 -4.54
C TYR A 109 -10.17 4.24 -5.27
N VAL A 110 -10.77 3.32 -6.05
CA VAL A 110 -12.09 3.57 -6.67
C VAL A 110 -13.14 3.94 -5.61
N THR A 111 -12.99 3.42 -4.39
CA THR A 111 -13.83 3.71 -3.24
C THR A 111 -13.71 5.16 -2.74
N ASP A 112 -12.61 5.85 -3.03
CA ASP A 112 -12.46 7.27 -2.68
C ASP A 112 -13.28 8.19 -3.60
N MET A 113 -13.82 7.66 -4.70
CA MET A 113 -14.77 8.37 -5.57
C MET A 113 -16.23 8.19 -5.14
N LEU A 114 -16.51 7.27 -4.20
CA LEU A 114 -17.85 7.06 -3.66
C LEU A 114 -18.17 8.15 -2.62
N PRO A 115 -19.45 8.56 -2.48
CA PRO A 115 -19.88 9.38 -1.35
C PRO A 115 -19.61 8.64 -0.03
N ASP A 116 -19.45 9.40 1.07
CA ASP A 116 -19.04 8.87 2.37
C ASP A 116 -19.95 7.73 2.87
N GLU A 117 -21.26 7.82 2.65
CA GLU A 117 -22.22 6.77 3.03
C GLU A 117 -21.99 5.46 2.24
N GLY A 118 -21.58 5.57 0.97
CA GLY A 118 -21.25 4.42 0.14
C GLY A 118 -19.92 3.79 0.51
N LYS A 119 -18.98 4.60 0.98
CA LYS A 119 -17.65 4.16 1.41
C LYS A 119 -17.73 3.29 2.66
N ASP A 120 -18.49 3.70 3.66
CA ASP A 120 -18.66 2.93 4.90
C ASP A 120 -19.36 1.59 4.65
N GLY A 121 -20.44 1.60 3.86
CA GLY A 121 -21.14 0.37 3.49
C GLY A 121 -20.27 -0.60 2.69
N TRP A 122 -19.46 -0.09 1.75
CA TRP A 122 -18.51 -0.92 1.01
C TRP A 122 -17.42 -1.51 1.93
N ASN A 123 -16.86 -0.70 2.83
CA ASN A 123 -15.81 -1.13 3.75
C ASN A 123 -16.31 -2.21 4.71
N ASP A 124 -17.55 -2.13 5.19
CA ASP A 124 -18.14 -3.15 6.05
C ASP A 124 -18.33 -4.48 5.31
N VAL A 125 -18.93 -4.45 4.11
CA VAL A 125 -19.13 -5.66 3.30
C VAL A 125 -17.80 -6.28 2.88
N TYR A 126 -16.88 -5.46 2.38
CA TYR A 126 -15.56 -5.92 1.97
C TYR A 126 -14.75 -6.47 3.16
N GLY A 127 -14.80 -5.79 4.31
CA GLY A 127 -14.19 -6.24 5.56
C GLY A 127 -14.78 -7.57 6.04
N SER A 128 -16.08 -7.76 5.95
CA SER A 128 -16.75 -9.02 6.29
C SER A 128 -16.25 -10.18 5.43
N ILE A 129 -16.18 -9.99 4.10
CA ILE A 129 -15.70 -11.02 3.18
C ILE A 129 -14.22 -11.32 3.41
N THR A 130 -13.39 -10.29 3.53
CA THR A 130 -11.93 -10.45 3.67
C THR A 130 -11.50 -10.87 5.08
N SER A 131 -12.33 -10.70 6.10
CA SER A 131 -12.07 -11.20 7.46
C SER A 131 -12.23 -12.72 7.58
N THR A 132 -13.07 -13.34 6.73
CA THR A 132 -13.43 -14.76 6.87
C THR A 132 -12.21 -15.69 6.81
N PRO A 133 -11.29 -15.57 5.82
CA PRO A 133 -10.08 -16.39 5.81
C PRO A 133 -9.20 -16.20 7.05
N GLY A 134 -9.02 -14.96 7.51
CA GLY A 134 -8.24 -14.65 8.72
C GLY A 134 -8.83 -15.29 9.97
N ARG A 135 -10.16 -15.24 10.13
CA ARG A 135 -10.87 -15.90 11.24
C ARG A 135 -10.69 -17.41 11.23
N ILE A 136 -10.71 -18.03 10.05
CA ILE A 136 -10.48 -19.46 9.90
C ILE A 136 -9.05 -19.81 10.33
N VAL A 137 -8.05 -19.09 9.82
CA VAL A 137 -6.64 -19.33 10.14
C VAL A 137 -6.36 -19.10 11.64
N ALA A 138 -6.87 -18.01 12.21
CA ALA A 138 -6.74 -17.72 13.63
C ALA A 138 -7.38 -18.83 14.49
N GLY A 139 -8.59 -19.28 14.13
CA GLY A 139 -9.28 -20.38 14.81
C GLY A 139 -8.51 -21.70 14.77
N PHE A 140 -7.88 -22.05 13.65
CA PHE A 140 -7.03 -23.25 13.54
C PHE A 140 -5.74 -23.13 14.34
N ALA A 141 -5.16 -21.94 14.45
CA ALA A 141 -3.96 -21.68 15.22
C ALA A 141 -4.21 -21.54 16.73
N GLY A 142 -5.48 -21.46 17.16
CA GLY A 142 -5.83 -21.13 18.55
C GLY A 142 -5.53 -19.67 18.92
N GLU A 143 -5.36 -18.81 17.92
CA GLU A 143 -5.10 -17.39 18.07
C GLU A 143 -6.41 -16.59 17.98
N ASN A 144 -6.44 -15.40 18.59
CA ASN A 144 -7.56 -14.48 18.41
C ASN A 144 -7.46 -13.81 17.04
N TYR A 145 -8.59 -13.72 16.34
CA TYR A 145 -8.69 -12.94 15.12
C TYR A 145 -8.46 -11.46 15.42
N ARG A 146 -7.61 -10.81 14.63
CA ARG A 146 -7.23 -9.40 14.81
C ARG A 146 -7.90 -8.57 13.74
N ASP A 147 -8.79 -7.66 14.14
CA ASP A 147 -9.30 -6.67 13.20
C ASP A 147 -8.22 -5.62 12.86
N ASP A 148 -8.51 -4.78 11.87
CA ASP A 148 -7.55 -3.77 11.40
C ASP A 148 -7.18 -2.76 12.51
N GLU A 149 -8.13 -2.44 13.40
CA GLU A 149 -7.89 -1.51 14.48
C GLU A 149 -6.92 -2.11 15.51
N GLU A 150 -7.15 -3.36 15.91
CA GLU A 150 -6.27 -4.11 16.79
C GLU A 150 -4.88 -4.32 16.17
N ALA A 151 -4.82 -4.72 14.90
CA ALA A 151 -3.57 -4.89 14.16
C ALA A 151 -2.75 -3.59 14.13
N ASN A 152 -3.39 -2.46 13.79
CA ASN A 152 -2.74 -1.14 13.76
C ASN A 152 -2.30 -0.70 15.16
N ASN A 153 -3.10 -0.96 16.19
CA ASN A 153 -2.75 -0.64 17.57
C ASN A 153 -1.54 -1.44 18.07
N ARG A 154 -1.43 -2.73 17.71
CA ARG A 154 -0.24 -3.54 18.04
C ARG A 154 1.01 -3.02 17.34
N LEU A 155 0.91 -2.74 16.03
CA LEU A 155 2.03 -2.19 15.26
C LEU A 155 2.47 -0.83 15.81
N LYS A 156 1.53 0.06 16.11
CA LYS A 156 1.80 1.38 16.70
C LYS A 156 2.52 1.27 18.05
N LYS A 157 2.11 0.34 18.92
CA LYS A 157 2.79 0.10 20.21
C LYS A 157 4.26 -0.28 20.04
N VAL A 158 4.56 -1.12 19.05
CA VAL A 158 5.93 -1.55 18.72
C VAL A 158 6.75 -0.36 18.18
N LEU A 159 6.19 0.42 17.26
CA LEU A 159 6.85 1.63 16.75
C LEU A 159 7.11 2.67 17.84
N ASP A 160 6.13 2.92 18.71
CA ASP A 160 6.26 3.87 19.82
C ASP A 160 7.33 3.43 20.84
N LYS A 161 7.49 2.12 21.06
CA LYS A 161 8.56 1.54 21.90
C LYS A 161 9.94 1.90 21.33
N TYR A 162 10.14 1.81 20.01
CA TYR A 162 11.42 2.16 19.39
C TYR A 162 11.69 3.65 19.39
N LYS A 163 10.69 4.48 19.07
CA LYS A 163 10.80 5.94 19.16
C LYS A 163 11.28 6.40 20.54
N LYS A 164 10.72 5.81 21.60
CA LYS A 164 11.13 6.10 22.98
C LYS A 164 12.56 5.66 23.27
N ASN A 165 12.96 4.48 22.80
CA ASN A 165 14.33 3.97 22.99
C ASN A 165 15.38 4.81 22.25
N GLU A 166 15.04 5.35 21.08
CA GLU A 166 15.91 6.22 20.31
C GLU A 166 16.08 7.58 21.00
N GLN A 167 14.97 8.22 21.40
CA GLN A 167 15.00 9.47 22.19
C GLN A 167 15.81 9.32 23.48
N ALA A 168 15.73 8.17 24.15
CA ALA A 168 16.51 7.89 25.35
C ALA A 168 18.02 7.77 25.08
N LYS A 169 18.43 7.29 23.89
CA LYS A 169 19.84 7.25 23.49
C LYS A 169 20.37 8.65 23.18
N ASP A 170 19.60 9.45 22.44
CA ASP A 170 19.99 10.82 22.09
C ASP A 170 20.18 11.68 23.35
N ASN A 171 19.30 11.53 24.34
CA ASN A 171 19.41 12.22 25.63
C ASN A 171 20.64 11.80 26.45
N ARG A 172 21.21 10.60 26.23
CA ARG A 172 22.44 10.16 26.90
C ARG A 172 23.71 10.68 26.24
N ILE A 173 23.65 11.04 24.95
CA ILE A 173 24.81 11.58 24.22
C ILE A 173 24.99 13.07 24.52
N ASN A 174 23.89 13.78 24.80
CA ASN A 174 23.89 15.22 25.05
C ASN A 174 24.16 15.62 26.52
N ASN A 175 24.32 14.66 27.44
CA ASN A 175 24.66 14.87 28.86
C ASN A 175 26.04 14.32 29.16
#